data_AF-A0A969DK45-F1
#
_entry.id   AF-A0A969DK45-F1
#
_cell.length_a   1.000
_cell.length_b   1.000
_cell.length_c   1.000
_cell.angle_alpha   90.00
_cell.angle_beta   90.00
_cell.angle_gamma   90.00
#
_symmetry.space_group_name_H-M   'P 1'
#
loop_
_entity.id
_entity.type
_entity.pdbx_description
1 polymer ?
#
loop_
_entity_poly.entity_id
_entity_poly.type
_entity_poly.pdbx_seq_one_letter_code
_entity_poly.pdbx_strand_id
1 'polypeptide(L)'
;MLGKRKGDVIELPMVVPADFERADLRGTESTTRLELQETFRMVPPTDEEIQELFEVKTAEDLARVVRERIAEAKEMRERGRIESALLE
;
A
#
# COMPACT_ATOMS: atom_id res chain seq x y z
N MET A 1 -4.26 -11.33 10.06
CA MET A 1 -2.97 -11.15 10.78
C MET A 1 -3.10 -10.39 12.10
N LEU A 2 -4.13 -9.54 12.31
CA LEU A 2 -4.32 -8.80 13.57
C LEU A 2 -4.24 -9.70 14.81
N GLY A 3 -3.46 -9.26 15.81
CA GLY A 3 -3.32 -9.92 17.11
C GLY A 3 -2.33 -11.10 17.15
N LYS A 4 -1.68 -11.44 16.04
CA LYS A 4 -0.70 -12.53 15.96
C LYS A 4 0.71 -12.01 16.24
N ARG A 5 1.56 -12.84 16.82
CA ARG A 5 2.91 -12.50 17.28
C ARG A 5 3.97 -13.18 16.42
N LYS A 6 5.22 -12.74 16.58
CA LYS A 6 6.40 -13.41 16.01
C LYS A 6 6.39 -14.90 16.36
N GLY A 7 6.57 -15.74 15.35
CA GLY A 7 6.55 -17.21 15.42
C GLY A 7 5.17 -17.84 15.24
N ASP A 8 4.08 -17.06 15.20
CA ASP A 8 2.76 -17.64 14.93
C ASP A 8 2.68 -18.12 13.47
N VAL A 9 2.16 -19.33 13.30
CA VAL A 9 1.85 -19.92 12.00
C VAL A 9 0.34 -19.82 11.77
N ILE A 10 -0.06 -19.33 10.60
CA ILE A 10 -1.45 -19.23 10.16
C ILE A 10 -1.61 -20.01 8.88
N GLU A 11 -2.53 -20.96 8.86
CA GLU A 11 -2.93 -21.68 7.65
C GLU A 11 -4.26 -21.11 7.17
N LEU A 12 -4.28 -20.63 5.93
CA LEU A 12 -5.46 -20.05 5.29
C LEU A 12 -5.83 -20.89 4.07
N PRO A 13 -7.02 -21.51 4.04
CA PRO A 13 -7.50 -22.13 2.82
C PRO A 13 -7.75 -21.04 1.77
N MET A 14 -7.35 -21.30 0.54
CA MET A 14 -7.60 -20.41 -0.60
C MET A 14 -7.91 -21.22 -1.85
N VAL A 15 -8.66 -20.61 -2.76
CA VAL A 15 -8.88 -21.14 -4.11
C VAL A 15 -8.05 -20.31 -5.08
N VAL A 16 -7.27 -20.96 -5.93
CA VAL A 16 -6.48 -20.27 -6.94
C VAL A 16 -7.41 -19.70 -8.02
N PRO A 17 -7.30 -18.40 -8.38
CA PRO A 17 -8.14 -17.79 -9.41
C PRO A 17 -8.09 -18.49 -10.76
N ALA A 18 -9.18 -18.39 -11.54
CA ALA A 18 -9.30 -19.05 -12.85
C ALA A 18 -8.42 -18.41 -13.94
N ASP A 19 -7.97 -17.18 -13.72
CA ASP A 19 -7.09 -16.41 -14.60
C ASP A 19 -5.61 -16.51 -14.20
N PHE A 20 -5.27 -17.34 -13.21
CA PHE A 20 -3.90 -17.48 -12.72
C PHE A 20 -2.93 -17.94 -13.82
N GLU A 21 -1.72 -17.40 -13.85
CA GLU A 21 -0.75 -17.64 -14.94
C GLU A 21 -0.45 -19.13 -15.17
N ARG A 22 -0.49 -19.92 -14.10
CA ARG A 22 -0.29 -21.38 -14.13
C ARG A 22 -1.60 -22.13 -14.29
N ALA A 23 -1.85 -22.61 -15.51
CA ALA A 23 -3.08 -23.30 -15.88
C ALA A 23 -3.37 -24.57 -15.05
N ASP A 24 -2.34 -25.26 -14.61
CA ASP A 24 -2.40 -26.47 -13.79
C ASP A 24 -2.90 -26.24 -12.35
N LEU A 25 -2.82 -25.00 -11.87
CA LEU A 25 -3.20 -24.65 -10.49
C LEU A 25 -4.56 -23.95 -10.40
N ARG A 26 -5.16 -23.53 -11.52
CA ARG A 26 -6.43 -22.78 -11.55
C ARG A 26 -7.57 -23.55 -10.90
N GLY A 27 -8.33 -22.89 -10.04
CA GLY A 27 -9.51 -23.49 -9.38
C GLY A 27 -9.16 -24.57 -8.35
N THR A 28 -7.89 -24.83 -8.08
CA THR A 28 -7.48 -25.79 -7.05
C THR A 28 -7.65 -25.17 -5.66
N GLU A 29 -8.17 -25.96 -4.73
CA GLU A 29 -8.15 -25.65 -3.30
C GLU A 29 -6.74 -25.88 -2.78
N SER A 30 -6.16 -24.85 -2.16
CA SER A 30 -4.82 -24.88 -1.60
C SER A 30 -4.83 -24.29 -0.20
N THR A 31 -3.79 -24.57 0.58
CA THR A 31 -3.58 -23.97 1.89
C THR A 31 -2.35 -23.10 1.85
N THR A 32 -2.53 -21.81 2.12
CA THR A 32 -1.42 -20.88 2.27
C THR A 32 -1.01 -20.83 3.72
N ARG A 33 0.20 -21.32 4.01
CA ARG A 33 0.82 -21.26 5.32
C ARG A 33 1.68 -20.01 5.43
N LEU A 34 1.35 -19.15 6.39
CA LEU A 34 2.03 -17.90 6.67
C LEU A 34 2.70 -17.99 8.03
N GLU A 35 4.00 -17.77 8.08
CA GLU A 35 4.76 -17.67 9.32
C GLU A 35 5.09 -16.21 9.61
N LEU A 36 4.68 -15.70 10.76
CA LEU A 36 5.00 -14.33 11.16
C LEU A 36 6.44 -14.29 11.68
N GLN A 37 7.39 -13.95 10.82
CA GLN A 37 8.79 -13.85 11.24
C GLN A 37 9.03 -12.67 12.16
N GLU A 38 8.51 -11.48 11.84
CA GLU A 38 8.71 -10.26 12.63
C GLU A 38 7.49 -9.36 12.57
N THR A 39 7.26 -8.63 13.66
CA THR A 39 6.19 -7.65 13.77
C THR A 39 6.77 -6.38 14.35
N PHE A 40 6.75 -5.29 13.59
CA PHE A 40 7.26 -4.00 14.03
C PHE A 40 6.13 -3.11 14.50
N ARG A 41 6.39 -2.33 15.54
CA ARG A 41 5.54 -1.21 15.91
C ARG A 41 5.92 -0.02 15.05
N MET A 42 4.97 0.47 14.25
CA MET A 42 5.14 1.74 13.54
C MET A 42 5.09 2.88 14.57
N VAL A 43 6.18 3.63 14.67
CA VAL A 43 6.26 4.87 15.46
C VAL A 43 6.34 6.02 14.46
N PRO A 44 5.47 7.04 14.57
CA PRO A 44 5.54 8.18 13.67
C PRO A 44 6.88 8.91 13.86
N PRO A 45 7.52 9.35 12.77
CA PRO A 45 8.72 10.18 12.85
C PRO A 45 8.39 11.52 13.52
N THR A 46 9.42 12.18 14.06
CA THR A 46 9.30 13.52 14.64
C THR A 46 9.10 14.58 13.56
N ASP A 47 8.65 15.76 13.94
CA ASP A 47 8.49 16.88 13.00
C ASP A 47 9.80 17.28 12.33
N GLU A 48 10.93 17.15 13.03
CA GLU A 48 12.28 17.42 12.51
C GLU A 48 12.70 16.37 11.46
N GLU A 49 12.45 15.09 11.75
CA GLU A 49 12.70 13.99 10.80
C GLU A 49 11.83 14.14 9.55
N ILE A 50 10.57 14.55 9.71
CA ILE A 50 9.68 14.83 8.57
C ILE A 50 10.21 16.01 7.77
N GLN A 51 10.66 17.08 8.42
CA GLN A 51 11.21 18.25 7.72
C GLN A 51 12.46 17.89 6.92
N GLU A 52 13.35 17.07 7.46
CA GLU A 52 14.53 16.56 6.75
C GLU A 52 14.15 15.68 5.56
N LEU A 53 13.21 14.75 5.74
CA LEU A 53 12.73 13.87 4.67
C LEU A 53 12.13 14.62 3.48
N PHE A 54 11.53 15.79 3.74
CA PHE A 54 10.93 16.65 2.72
C PHE A 54 11.83 17.83 2.32
N GLU A 55 13.06 17.89 2.83
CA GLU A 55 14.04 18.96 2.58
C GLU A 55 13.50 20.38 2.86
N VAL A 56 12.64 20.51 3.87
CA VAL A 56 12.00 21.77 4.28
C VAL A 56 12.49 22.21 5.65
N LYS A 57 12.45 23.53 5.92
CA LYS A 57 12.98 24.10 7.18
C LYS A 57 11.91 24.45 8.19
N THR A 58 10.65 24.48 7.77
CA THR A 58 9.52 24.91 8.60
C THR A 58 8.28 24.07 8.33
N ALA A 59 7.38 24.03 9.31
CA ALA A 59 6.07 23.40 9.15
C ALA A 59 5.21 24.07 8.06
N GLU A 60 5.39 25.38 7.84
CA GLU A 60 4.68 26.11 6.79
C GLU A 60 5.13 25.70 5.39
N ASP A 61 6.44 25.51 5.20
CA ASP A 61 7.01 24.99 3.95
C ASP A 61 6.51 23.58 3.68
N LEU A 62 6.49 22.71 4.69
CA LEU A 62 5.94 21.36 4.58
C LEU A 62 4.46 21.40 4.15
N ALA A 63 3.66 22.23 4.80
CA ALA A 63 2.24 22.38 4.47
C ALA A 63 2.02 22.89 3.04
N ARG A 64 2.89 23.77 2.54
CA ARG A 64 2.87 24.22 1.15
C ARG A 64 3.17 23.08 0.18
N VAL A 65 4.26 22.34 0.40
CA VAL A 65 4.65 21.18 -0.44
C VAL A 65 3.55 20.12 -0.48
N VAL A 66 2.96 19.80 0.68
CA VAL A 66 1.88 18.82 0.77
C VAL A 66 0.64 19.28 -0.01
N ARG A 67 0.26 20.57 0.09
CA ARG A 67 -0.88 21.12 -0.68
C ARG A 67 -0.63 21.06 -2.18
N GLU A 68 0.56 21.42 -2.63
CA GLU A 68 0.95 21.36 -4.05
C GLU A 68 0.83 19.93 -4.58
N ARG A 69 1.43 18.95 -3.90
CA ARG A 69 1.35 17.53 -4.32
C ARG A 69 -0.07 16.98 -4.33
N ILE A 70 -0.91 17.37 -3.36
CA ILE A 70 -2.32 16.96 -3.33
C ILE A 70 -3.07 17.55 -4.52
N ALA A 71 -2.80 18.80 -4.89
CA ALA A 71 -3.42 19.44 -6.05
C ALA A 71 -3.03 18.73 -7.36
N GLU A 72 -1.74 18.45 -7.55
CA GLU A 72 -1.24 17.70 -8.72
C GLU A 72 -1.87 16.31 -8.81
N ALA A 73 -1.94 15.58 -7.69
CA ALA A 73 -2.55 14.26 -7.65
C ALA A 73 -4.05 14.29 -8.00
N LYS A 74 -4.78 15.33 -7.58
CA LYS A 74 -6.19 15.52 -7.95
C LYS A 74 -6.35 15.80 -9.45
N GLU A 75 -5.49 16.65 -10.01
CA GLU A 75 -5.50 16.96 -11.44
C GLU A 75 -5.17 15.73 -12.29
N MET A 76 -4.15 14.96 -11.91
CA MET A 76 -3.82 13.69 -12.59
C MET A 76 -4.97 12.70 -12.53
N ARG A 77 -5.63 12.55 -11.37
CA ARG A 77 -6.79 11.66 -11.23
C ARG A 77 -7.94 12.10 -12.13
N GLU A 78 -8.21 13.40 -12.20
CA GLU A 78 -9.30 13.91 -13.04
C GLU A 78 -9.00 13.76 -14.52
N ARG A 79 -7.76 14.03 -14.96
CA ARG A 79 -7.34 13.74 -16.34
C ARG A 79 -7.48 12.26 -16.67
N GLY A 80 -7.00 11.36 -15.81
CA GLY A 80 -7.15 9.92 -16.02
C GLY A 80 -8.62 9.48 -16.10
N ARG A 81 -9.51 10.12 -15.32
CA ARG A 81 -10.96 9.88 -15.41
C ARG A 81 -11.54 10.31 -16.76
N ILE A 82 -11.16 11.50 -17.24
CA ILE A 82 -11.58 12.03 -18.53
C ILE A 82 -11.05 11.17 -19.67
N GLU A 83 -9.76 10.80 -19.63
CA GLU A 83 -9.12 9.93 -20.63
C GLU A 83 -9.77 8.55 -20.69
N SER A 84 -10.04 7.93 -19.53
CA SER A 84 -10.73 6.64 -19.49
C SER A 84 -12.15 6.73 -20.08
N ALA A 85 -12.88 7.80 -19.78
CA ALA A 85 -14.22 8.03 -20.34
C ALA A 85 -14.23 8.36 -21.85
N LEU A 86 -13.09 8.80 -22.41
CA LEU A 86 -12.93 9.04 -23.86
C LEU A 86 -12.47 7.78 -24.62
N LEU A 87 -11.92 6.80 -23.92
CA LEU A 87 -11.40 5.54 -24.48
C LEU A 87 -12.40 4.38 -24.39
N GLU A 88 -13.48 4.54 -23.63
CA GLU A 88 -14.71 3.70 -23.70
C GLU A 88 -15.61 4.13 -24.86
#